data_AF-A0A3N5KY13-F1
#
_entry.id   AF-A0A3N5KY13-F1
#
_cell.length_a   1.000
_cell.length_b   1.000
_cell.length_c   1.000
_cell.angle_alpha   90.00
_cell.angle_beta   90.00
_cell.angle_gamma   90.00
#
_symmetry.space_group_name_H-M   'P 1'
#
loop_
_entity.id
_entity.type
_entity.pdbx_description
1 polymer ?
#
loop_
_entity_poly.entity_id
_entity_poly.type
_entity_poly.pdbx_seq_one_letter_code
_entity_poly.pdbx_strand_id
1 'polypeptide(L)'
;MLKQRLDELEERIGRAALRAGRRREEITLVAITKLFPASAIQEAYALGIRHFGENYVQEFEGKARDVADLADARFHFVGHLQSNKAQRAAELFHAI
;
A
#
# COMPACT_ATOMS: atom_id res chain seq x y z
N MET A 1 8.91 1.64 16.38
CA MET A 1 7.48 1.30 16.57
C MET A 1 6.84 0.71 15.32
N LEU A 2 7.04 1.27 14.11
CA LEU A 2 6.54 0.65 12.87
C LEU A 2 7.38 -0.55 12.43
N LYS A 3 8.71 -0.44 12.44
CA LYS A 3 9.64 -1.54 12.10
C LYS A 3 9.35 -2.83 12.87
N GLN A 4 9.24 -2.76 14.20
CA GLN A 4 8.96 -3.95 15.02
C GLN A 4 7.64 -4.62 14.62
N ARG A 5 6.57 -3.85 14.37
CA ARG A 5 5.29 -4.40 13.92
C ARG A 5 5.41 -5.04 12.54
N LEU A 6 6.23 -4.46 11.66
CA LEU A 6 6.51 -5.04 10.35
C LEU A 6 7.27 -6.36 10.49
N ASP A 7 8.32 -6.42 11.31
CA ASP A 7 9.08 -7.65 11.58
C ASP A 7 8.15 -8.78 12.11
N GLU A 8 7.31 -8.47 13.11
CA GLU A 8 6.32 -9.41 13.66
C GLU A 8 5.28 -9.85 12.61
N LEU A 9 4.85 -8.93 11.74
CA LEU A 9 3.91 -9.23 10.65
C LEU A 9 4.56 -10.13 9.60
N GLU A 10 5.80 -9.86 9.21
CA GLU A 10 6.56 -10.66 8.24
C GLU A 10 6.71 -12.10 8.70
N GLU A 11 7.05 -12.32 9.97
CA GLU A 11 7.08 -13.66 10.54
C GLU A 11 5.72 -14.36 10.49
N ARG A 12 4.64 -13.63 10.79
CA ARG A 12 3.27 -14.18 10.75
C ARG A 12 2.88 -14.58 9.33
N ILE A 13 3.21 -13.76 8.33
CA ILE A 13 2.97 -14.08 6.92
C ILE A 13 3.80 -15.30 6.52
N GLY A 14 5.08 -15.36 6.88
CA GLY A 14 5.95 -16.51 6.59
C GLY A 14 5.41 -17.82 7.18
N ARG A 15 4.99 -17.80 8.46
CA ARG A 15 4.37 -18.96 9.10
C ARG A 15 3.05 -19.38 8.42
N ALA A 16 2.23 -18.41 7.98
CA ALA A 16 0.98 -18.69 7.30
C ALA A 16 1.20 -19.28 5.89
N ALA A 17 2.15 -18.72 5.13
CA ALA A 17 2.53 -19.20 3.81
C ALA A 17 3.04 -20.66 3.89
N LEU A 18 3.93 -20.95 4.84
CA LEU A 18 4.45 -22.30 5.07
C LEU A 18 3.33 -23.31 5.37
N ARG A 19 2.38 -22.96 6.26
CA ARG A 19 1.22 -23.82 6.56
C ARG A 19 0.34 -24.08 5.35
N ALA A 20 0.28 -23.14 4.40
CA ALA A 20 -0.48 -23.26 3.17
C ALA A 20 0.31 -23.94 2.03
N GLY A 21 1.56 -24.40 2.27
CA GLY A 21 2.42 -24.98 1.24
C GLY A 21 2.89 -23.96 0.20
N ARG A 22 2.90 -22.66 0.53
CA ARG A 22 3.30 -21.55 -0.35
C ARG A 22 4.57 -20.90 0.17
N ARG A 23 5.30 -20.23 -0.73
CA ARG A 23 6.45 -19.41 -0.35
C ARG A 23 6.01 -18.00 0.06
N ARG A 24 6.78 -17.36 0.95
CA ARG A 24 6.47 -16.00 1.44
C ARG A 24 6.38 -15.00 0.31
N GLU A 25 7.23 -15.13 -0.71
CA GLU A 25 7.38 -14.23 -1.84
C GLU A 25 6.15 -14.26 -2.77
N GLU A 26 5.29 -15.28 -2.66
CA GLU A 26 4.03 -15.34 -3.40
C GLU A 26 2.91 -14.53 -2.75
N ILE A 27 3.17 -13.91 -1.60
CA ILE A 27 2.21 -13.07 -0.87
C ILE A 27 2.64 -11.62 -0.96
N THR A 28 1.78 -10.79 -1.55
CA THR A 28 2.00 -9.33 -1.56
C THR A 28 1.44 -8.72 -0.29
N LEU A 29 2.30 -8.04 0.49
CA LEU A 29 1.85 -7.19 1.59
C LEU A 29 1.46 -5.82 1.04
N VAL A 30 0.18 -5.47 1.17
CA VAL A 30 -0.35 -4.14 0.81
C VAL A 30 -0.65 -3.38 2.10
N ALA A 31 0.09 -2.30 2.37
CA ALA A 31 -0.13 -1.46 3.54
C ALA A 31 -1.28 -0.48 3.29
N ILE A 32 -2.34 -0.55 4.08
CA ILE A 32 -3.48 0.38 3.96
C ILE A 32 -3.10 1.73 4.58
N THR A 33 -3.06 2.78 3.77
CA THR A 33 -2.57 4.12 4.15
C THR A 33 -3.64 5.21 4.10
N LYS A 34 -4.91 4.82 3.93
CA LYS A 34 -6.05 5.73 4.09
C LYS A 34 -6.01 6.42 5.44
N LEU A 35 -6.35 7.71 5.46
CA LEU A 35 -6.32 8.62 6.60
C LEU A 35 -4.94 8.87 7.21
N PHE A 36 -3.86 8.32 6.64
CA PHE A 36 -2.50 8.62 7.05
C PHE A 36 -1.86 9.68 6.14
N PRO A 37 -1.02 10.58 6.68
CA PRO A 37 -0.29 11.56 5.89
C PRO A 37 0.75 10.89 4.98
N ALA A 38 1.23 11.64 3.98
CA ALA A 38 2.29 11.18 3.08
C ALA A 38 3.57 10.74 3.82
N SER A 39 3.89 11.36 4.95
CA SER A 39 5.04 10.98 5.78
C SER A 39 4.97 9.55 6.30
N ALA A 40 3.77 9.01 6.56
CA ALA A 40 3.61 7.62 6.97
C ALA A 40 3.87 6.66 5.81
N ILE A 41 3.49 7.04 4.58
CA ILE A 41 3.81 6.29 3.36
C ILE A 41 5.33 6.27 3.16
N GLN A 42 5.98 7.42 3.30
CA GLN A 42 7.44 7.56 3.20
C GLN A 42 8.17 6.74 4.26
N GLU A 43 7.72 6.74 5.53
CA GLU A 43 8.30 5.91 6.59
C GLU A 43 8.15 4.41 6.26
N ALA A 44 6.97 3.98 5.85
CA ALA A 44 6.72 2.60 5.45
C ALA A 44 7.57 2.20 4.22
N TYR A 45 7.74 3.10 3.27
CA TYR A 45 8.60 2.90 2.10
C TYR A 45 10.07 2.73 2.48
N ALA A 46 10.58 3.55 3.41
CA ALA A 46 11.92 3.43 3.95
C ALA A 46 12.17 2.07 4.65
N LEU A 47 11.11 1.44 5.16
CA LEU A 47 11.17 0.09 5.75
C LEU A 47 11.03 -1.05 4.72
N GLY A 48 10.97 -0.75 3.42
CA GLY A 48 10.92 -1.75 2.35
C GLY A 48 9.51 -2.08 1.85
N ILE A 49 8.46 -1.47 2.40
CA ILE A 49 7.10 -1.65 1.86
C ILE A 49 7.03 -0.97 0.48
N ARG A 50 6.43 -1.66 -0.49
CA ARG A 50 6.28 -1.16 -1.87
C ARG A 50 4.85 -1.10 -2.35
N HIS A 51 3.90 -1.73 -1.65
CA HIS A 51 2.50 -1.72 -2.06
C HIS A 51 1.65 -1.01 -1.01
N PHE A 52 0.87 -0.03 -1.45
CA PHE A 52 0.04 0.83 -0.61
C PHE A 52 -1.41 0.81 -1.08
N GLY A 53 -2.35 0.78 -0.14
CA GLY A 53 -3.79 0.72 -0.41
C GLY A 53 -4.52 1.97 0.07
N GLU A 54 -5.33 2.55 -0.80
CA GLU A 54 -6.12 3.75 -0.54
C GLU A 54 -7.60 3.54 -0.86
N ASN A 55 -8.48 4.14 -0.06
CA ASN A 55 -9.93 3.99 -0.23
C ASN A 55 -10.59 5.17 -0.93
N TYR A 56 -9.94 6.34 -0.94
CA TYR A 56 -10.54 7.59 -1.38
C TYR A 56 -9.63 8.28 -2.38
N VAL A 57 -10.12 8.43 -3.62
CA VAL A 57 -9.35 9.04 -4.72
C VAL A 57 -8.86 10.43 -4.36
N GLN A 58 -9.73 11.27 -3.80
CA GLN A 58 -9.38 12.65 -3.47
C GLN A 58 -8.40 12.76 -2.30
N GLU A 59 -8.45 11.82 -1.36
CA GLU A 59 -7.49 11.80 -0.25
C GLU A 59 -6.09 11.48 -0.79
N PHE A 60 -5.98 10.46 -1.64
CA PHE A 60 -4.71 10.10 -2.24
C PHE A 60 -4.21 11.17 -3.21
N GLU A 61 -5.09 11.79 -3.99
CA GLU A 61 -4.76 12.94 -4.85
C GLU A 61 -4.05 14.06 -4.06
N GLY A 62 -4.51 14.36 -2.85
CA GLY A 62 -3.88 15.34 -1.96
C GLY A 62 -2.46 14.96 -1.53
N LYS A 63 -2.13 13.66 -1.49
CA LYS A 63 -0.83 13.12 -1.10
C LYS A 63 0.08 12.79 -2.29
N ALA A 64 -0.47 12.67 -3.50
CA ALA A 64 0.20 12.07 -4.64
C ALA A 64 1.51 12.78 -5.03
N ARG A 65 1.58 14.11 -4.87
CA ARG A 65 2.80 14.89 -5.15
C ARG A 65 3.91 14.59 -4.14
N ASP A 66 3.56 14.39 -2.88
CA ASP A 66 4.51 14.18 -1.78
C ASP A 66 5.14 12.77 -1.80
N VAL A 67 4.58 11.87 -2.61
CA VAL A 67 5.06 10.48 -2.75
C VAL A 67 5.46 10.15 -4.19
N ALA A 68 5.55 11.16 -5.07
CA ALA A 68 5.84 10.98 -6.48
C ALA A 68 7.30 10.52 -6.76
N ASP A 69 8.21 10.76 -5.81
CA ASP A 69 9.62 10.35 -5.87
C ASP A 69 9.86 8.91 -5.41
N LEU A 70 8.83 8.23 -4.89
CA LEU A 70 8.88 6.83 -4.48
C LEU A 70 8.80 5.91 -5.71
N ALA A 71 9.91 5.83 -6.46
CA ALA A 71 9.96 5.21 -7.79
C ALA A 71 9.36 3.79 -7.90
N ASP A 72 9.55 2.96 -6.85
CA ASP A 72 9.08 1.57 -6.84
C ASP A 72 7.76 1.37 -6.07
N ALA A 73 7.13 2.46 -5.62
CA ALA A 73 5.86 2.38 -4.89
C ALA A 73 4.69 2.11 -5.84
N ARG A 74 3.87 1.12 -5.47
CA ARG A 74 2.63 0.77 -6.16
C ARG A 74 1.44 1.13 -5.28
N PHE A 75 0.61 2.02 -5.79
CA PHE A 75 -0.64 2.44 -5.15
C PHE A 75 -1.83 1.67 -5.73
N HIS A 76 -2.62 1.06 -4.85
CA HIS A 76 -3.79 0.25 -5.14
C HIS A 76 -5.02 0.97 -4.60
N PHE A 77 -6.03 1.17 -5.43
CA PHE A 77 -7.33 1.57 -4.94
C PHE A 77 -8.06 0.33 -4.42
N VAL A 78 -8.53 0.36 -3.17
CA VAL A 78 -9.24 -0.76 -2.53
C VAL A 78 -10.58 -0.33 -1.94
N GLY A 79 -11.05 0.85 -2.33
CA GLY A 79 -12.32 1.45 -1.91
C GLY A 79 -13.47 1.16 -2.87
N HIS A 80 -14.64 1.73 -2.56
CA HIS A 80 -15.76 1.75 -3.50
C HIS A 80 -15.54 2.86 -4.54
N LEU A 81 -15.41 2.50 -5.82
CA LEU A 81 -15.17 3.45 -6.89
C LEU A 81 -16.49 3.99 -7.45
N GLN A 82 -16.69 5.29 -7.26
CA GLN A 82 -17.81 6.02 -7.88
C GLN A 82 -17.47 6.35 -9.34
N SER A 83 -18.43 6.22 -10.25
CA SER A 83 -18.20 6.40 -11.70
C SER A 83 -17.59 7.76 -12.06
N ASN A 84 -17.99 8.84 -11.36
CA ASN A 84 -17.45 10.18 -11.58
C ASN A 84 -16.00 10.36 -11.11
N LYS A 85 -15.41 9.37 -10.43
CA LYS A 85 -14.00 9.36 -9.99
C LYS A 85 -13.17 8.33 -10.73
N ALA A 86 -13.76 7.55 -11.64
CA ALA A 86 -13.08 6.45 -12.31
C ALA A 86 -11.88 6.90 -13.14
N GLN A 87 -12.03 7.98 -13.92
CA GLN A 87 -10.92 8.55 -14.69
C GLN A 87 -9.75 8.95 -13.78
N ARG A 88 -10.05 9.67 -12.70
CA ARG A 88 -9.01 10.14 -11.79
C ARG A 88 -8.34 8.98 -11.04
N ALA A 89 -9.09 7.94 -10.70
CA ALA A 89 -8.53 6.73 -10.11
C ALA A 89 -7.56 6.03 -11.07
N ALA A 90 -7.90 5.92 -12.35
CA ALA A 90 -7.04 5.30 -13.36
C ALA A 90 -5.72 6.06 -13.59
N GLU A 91 -5.71 7.38 -13.36
CA GLU A 91 -4.49 8.19 -13.45
C GLU A 91 -3.58 8.06 -12.23
N LEU A 92 -4.17 7.83 -11.04
CA LEU A 92 -3.46 7.87 -9.77
C LEU A 92 -3.03 6.49 -9.25
N PHE A 93 -3.75 5.43 -9.61
CA PHE A 93 -3.54 4.09 -9.06
C PHE A 93 -3.05 3.10 -10.11
N HIS A 94 -2.22 2.17 -9.66
CA HIS A 94 -1.67 1.09 -10.49
C HIS A 94 -2.64 -0.10 -10.61
N ALA A 95 -3.58 -0.22 -9.66
CA ALA A 95 -4.61 -1.24 -9.62
C ALA A 95 -5.87 -0.69 -8.93
N ILE A 96 -7.05 -1.20 -9.31
CA ILE A 96 -8.38 -0.86 -8.79
C ILE A 96 -9.12 -2.14 -8.42
#